data_AF-A0A9C8K8U2-F1
#
_entry.id   AF-A0A9C8K8U2-F1
#
_cell.length_a   1.000
_cell.length_b   1.000
_cell.length_c   1.000
_cell.angle_alpha   90.00
_cell.angle_beta   90.00
_cell.angle_gamma   90.00
#
_symmetry.space_group_name_H-M   'P 1'
#
loop_
_entity.id
_entity.type
_entity.pdbx_description
1 polymer ?
#
loop_
_entity_poly.entity_id
_entity_poly.type
_entity_poly.pdbx_seq_one_letter_code
_entity_poly.pdbx_strand_id
1 'polypeptide(L)'
;MEQNKLALIGSGATAIYLLKHIEDNLTVLRNHIHSITIFEKGGYMGTGMPYSPETTDVYNLANISSEEIPELPKSLGDWLREQDESFLSKLNVIEFPIDDSEVYSRLALGFYLQQQYQTLVHKLESAGIPVVQMIGVEVQDVEVVRDSKDVLLK
;
A
#
# COMPACT_ATOMS: atom_id res chain seq x y z
N MET A 1 10.95 -4.42 28.65
CA MET A 1 9.63 -4.51 28.00
C MET A 1 9.83 -5.24 26.69
N GLU A 2 8.91 -6.13 26.34
CA GLU A 2 8.98 -6.94 25.12
C GLU A 2 8.81 -6.04 23.88
N GLN A 3 9.77 -6.05 22.94
CA GLN A 3 9.74 -5.22 21.74
C GLN A 3 8.99 -5.94 20.63
N ASN A 4 7.69 -5.71 20.55
CA ASN A 4 6.87 -6.26 19.47
C ASN A 4 7.20 -5.56 18.14
N LYS A 5 7.87 -6.30 17.24
CA LYS A 5 8.17 -5.87 15.87
C LYS A 5 7.20 -6.58 14.93
N LEU A 6 6.60 -5.83 14.01
CA LEU A 6 5.71 -6.36 13.00
C LEU A 6 6.45 -6.45 11.67
N ALA A 7 6.47 -7.62 11.06
CA ALA A 7 6.95 -7.80 9.70
C ALA A 7 5.78 -8.03 8.74
N LEU A 8 5.72 -7.27 7.64
CA LEU A 8 4.76 -7.44 6.56
C LEU A 8 5.49 -7.97 5.33
N ILE A 9 5.04 -9.11 4.81
CA ILE A 9 5.59 -9.70 3.59
C ILE A 9 4.62 -9.38 2.45
N GLY A 10 5.05 -8.49 1.56
CA GLY A 10 4.24 -7.85 0.54
C GLY A 10 3.75 -6.45 0.97
N SER A 11 3.71 -5.54 0.01
CA SER A 11 3.29 -4.13 0.23
C SER A 11 1.97 -3.75 -0.43
N GLY A 12 1.25 -4.72 -1.02
CA GLY A 12 0.00 -4.48 -1.75
C GLY A 12 -1.21 -4.11 -0.86
N ALA A 13 -2.41 -4.12 -1.45
CA ALA A 13 -3.65 -3.64 -0.81
C ALA A 13 -3.88 -4.18 0.62
N THR A 14 -3.65 -5.47 0.88
CA THR A 14 -3.80 -6.04 2.23
C THR A 14 -2.89 -5.37 3.26
N ALA A 15 -1.62 -5.09 2.90
CA ALA A 15 -0.70 -4.38 3.77
C ALA A 15 -1.17 -2.94 3.99
N ILE A 16 -1.62 -2.26 2.93
CA ILE A 16 -2.16 -0.89 3.01
C ILE A 16 -3.32 -0.81 4.01
N TYR A 17 -4.29 -1.72 3.93
CA TYR A 17 -5.42 -1.72 4.86
C TYR A 17 -5.02 -2.10 6.29
N LEU A 18 -3.99 -2.93 6.47
CA LEU A 18 -3.43 -3.16 7.80
C LEU A 18 -2.78 -1.89 8.36
N LEU A 19 -1.99 -1.16 7.56
CA LEU A 19 -1.41 0.12 7.97
C LEU A 19 -2.49 1.15 8.31
N LYS A 20 -3.56 1.23 7.50
CA LYS A 20 -4.73 2.06 7.79
C LYS A 20 -5.39 1.66 9.11
N HIS A 21 -5.62 0.37 9.33
CA HIS A 21 -6.21 -0.08 10.59
C HIS A 21 -5.36 0.31 11.80
N ILE A 22 -4.03 0.22 11.70
CA ILE A 22 -3.11 0.67 12.75
C ILE A 22 -3.23 2.19 12.94
N GLU A 23 -3.29 2.96 11.84
CA GLU A 23 -3.44 4.41 11.89
C GLU A 23 -4.75 4.85 12.55
N ASP A 24 -5.87 4.25 12.14
CA ASP A 24 -7.20 4.52 12.70
C ASP A 24 -7.28 4.21 14.21
N ASN A 25 -6.43 3.31 14.71
CA ASN A 25 -6.43 2.82 16.09
C ASN A 25 -5.15 3.18 16.86
N LEU A 26 -4.46 4.26 16.47
CA LEU A 26 -3.20 4.68 17.10
C LEU A 26 -3.29 4.89 18.61
N THR A 27 -4.45 5.33 19.13
CA THR A 27 -4.66 5.55 20.58
C THR A 27 -4.45 4.29 21.39
N VAL A 28 -4.75 3.12 20.81
CA VAL A 28 -4.56 1.81 21.43
C VAL A 28 -3.23 1.20 20.99
N LEU A 29 -3.00 1.12 19.67
CA LEU A 29 -1.95 0.28 19.11
C LEU A 29 -0.54 0.89 19.15
N ARG A 30 -0.41 2.22 19.27
CA ARG A 30 0.90 2.90 19.25
C ARG A 30 1.89 2.35 20.28
N ASN A 31 1.42 2.03 21.48
CA ASN A 31 2.29 1.53 22.56
C ASN A 31 2.52 0.00 22.48
N HIS A 32 1.88 -0.69 21.54
CA HIS A 32 2.00 -2.13 21.35
C HIS A 32 2.86 -2.52 20.14
N ILE A 33 3.09 -1.60 19.19
CA ILE A 33 3.89 -1.84 17.98
C ILE A 33 5.13 -0.94 18.04
N HIS A 34 6.31 -1.55 18.21
CA HIS A 34 7.56 -0.80 18.35
C HIS A 34 8.17 -0.42 17.01
N SER A 35 7.95 -1.21 15.97
CA SER A 35 8.39 -0.94 14.61
C SER A 35 7.67 -1.85 13.63
N ILE A 36 7.52 -1.39 12.39
CA ILE A 36 7.01 -2.17 11.27
C ILE A 36 8.14 -2.31 10.25
N THR A 37 8.36 -3.51 9.71
CA THR A 37 9.24 -3.74 8.55
C THR A 37 8.41 -4.33 7.43
N ILE A 38 8.46 -3.74 6.25
CA ILE A 38 7.66 -4.13 5.08
C ILE A 38 8.62 -4.62 4.01
N PHE A 39 8.44 -5.86 3.57
CA PHE A 39 9.23 -6.48 2.51
C PHE A 39 8.42 -6.50 1.22
N GLU A 40 9.03 -6.09 0.12
CA GLU A 40 8.46 -6.18 -1.21
C GLU A 40 9.49 -6.78 -2.16
N LYS A 41 9.10 -7.82 -2.89
CA LYS A 41 10.00 -8.47 -3.85
C LYS A 41 10.14 -7.67 -5.14
N GLY A 42 9.09 -6.94 -5.52
CA GLY A 42 9.06 -6.11 -6.73
C GLY A 42 9.78 -4.77 -6.56
N GLY A 43 9.87 -4.01 -7.66
CA GLY A 43 10.44 -2.67 -7.68
C GLY A 43 9.48 -1.55 -7.26
N TYR A 44 8.22 -1.87 -6.96
CA TYR A 44 7.16 -0.90 -6.67
C TYR A 44 6.45 -1.24 -5.36
N MET A 45 6.82 -0.52 -4.30
CA MET A 45 6.11 -0.57 -3.02
C MET A 45 4.71 0.03 -3.15
N GLY A 46 3.73 -0.57 -2.47
CA GLY A 46 2.39 0.00 -2.33
C GLY A 46 1.47 -0.15 -3.54
N THR A 47 1.95 -0.63 -4.69
CA THR A 47 1.07 -0.86 -5.86
C THR A 47 0.35 -2.19 -5.74
N GLY A 48 1.04 -3.23 -5.25
CA GLY A 48 0.59 -4.61 -5.34
C GLY A 48 0.85 -5.23 -6.71
N MET A 49 1.10 -6.55 -6.72
CA MET A 49 1.49 -7.30 -7.90
C MET A 49 0.52 -7.14 -9.09
N PRO A 50 -0.82 -7.13 -8.97
CA PRO A 50 -1.71 -7.01 -10.14
C PRO A 50 -1.79 -5.60 -10.76
N TYR A 51 -1.28 -4.58 -10.07
CA TYR A 51 -1.44 -3.16 -10.42
C TYR A 51 -0.08 -2.49 -10.71
N SER A 52 0.99 -3.27 -10.73
CA SER A 52 2.36 -2.79 -10.98
C SER A 52 2.63 -2.68 -12.50
N PRO A 53 3.43 -1.68 -12.94
CA PRO A 53 3.96 -1.64 -14.31
C PRO A 53 4.74 -2.90 -14.74
N GLU A 54 5.17 -3.74 -13.79
CA GLU A 54 5.88 -5.00 -14.06
C GLU A 54 4.97 -6.12 -14.58
N THR A 55 3.66 -6.02 -14.40
CA THR A 55 2.72 -7.14 -14.57
C THR A 55 1.43 -6.78 -15.30
N THR A 56 1.21 -5.49 -15.55
CA THR A 56 0.06 -4.98 -16.28
C THR A 56 0.43 -3.79 -17.16
N ASP A 57 -0.54 -3.27 -17.90
CA ASP A 57 -0.36 -2.16 -18.84
C ASP A 57 -1.53 -1.17 -18.73
N VAL A 58 -1.44 -0.07 -19.47
CA VAL A 58 -2.42 1.03 -19.46
C VAL A 58 -3.80 0.65 -20.02
N TYR A 59 -3.90 -0.43 -20.79
CA TYR A 59 -5.15 -0.88 -21.42
C TYR A 59 -5.92 -1.88 -20.55
N ASN A 60 -5.23 -2.53 -19.60
CA ASN A 60 -5.89 -3.39 -18.63
C ASN A 60 -6.64 -2.54 -17.61
N LEU A 61 -7.98 -2.62 -17.65
CA LEU A 61 -8.83 -2.00 -16.65
C LEU A 61 -8.74 -2.72 -15.31
N ALA A 62 -8.90 -1.95 -14.24
CA ALA A 62 -9.21 -2.51 -12.93
C ALA A 62 -10.56 -3.25 -12.97
N ASN A 63 -10.95 -3.83 -11.86
CA ASN A 63 -12.24 -4.50 -11.70
C ASN A 63 -13.08 -3.89 -10.57
N ILE A 64 -12.74 -2.65 -10.19
CA ILE A 64 -13.32 -1.92 -9.09
C ILE A 64 -13.27 -0.43 -9.44
N SER A 65 -14.40 0.25 -9.25
CA SER A 65 -14.54 1.70 -9.40
C SER A 65 -14.09 2.43 -8.13
N SER A 66 -14.06 3.77 -8.15
CA SER A 66 -13.68 4.55 -6.97
C SER A 66 -14.66 4.38 -5.81
N GLU A 67 -15.96 4.37 -6.09
CA GLU A 67 -17.01 4.26 -5.06
C GLU A 67 -17.05 2.88 -4.38
N GLU A 68 -16.50 1.86 -5.01
CA GLU A 68 -16.42 0.49 -4.47
C GLU A 68 -15.18 0.26 -3.59
N ILE A 69 -14.13 1.07 -3.72
CA ILE A 69 -12.89 0.93 -2.95
C ILE A 69 -13.15 1.29 -1.49
N PRO A 70 -12.85 0.40 -0.51
CA PRO A 70 -12.98 0.74 0.89
C PRO A 70 -12.12 1.94 1.28
N GLU A 71 -12.58 2.74 2.24
CA GLU A 71 -11.97 4.01 2.62
C GLU A 71 -10.44 3.90 2.81
N LEU A 72 -9.72 4.83 2.17
CA LEU A 72 -8.30 5.10 2.34
C LEU A 72 -8.14 6.60 2.63
N PRO A 73 -6.94 7.12 2.95
CA PRO A 73 -6.76 8.54 3.27
C PRO A 73 -7.31 9.51 2.23
N LYS A 74 -7.38 9.09 0.96
CA LYS A 74 -8.06 9.75 -0.14
C LYS A 74 -8.76 8.71 -1.01
N SER A 75 -9.88 9.06 -1.63
CA SER A 75 -10.54 8.20 -2.64
C SER A 75 -9.75 8.18 -3.95
N LEU A 76 -9.99 7.17 -4.80
CA LEU A 76 -9.35 7.09 -6.12
C LEU A 76 -9.79 8.27 -7.00
N GLY A 77 -11.08 8.59 -7.04
CA GLY A 77 -11.63 9.69 -7.83
C GLY A 77 -11.06 11.05 -7.42
N ASP A 78 -10.97 11.33 -6.12
CA ASP A 78 -10.37 12.57 -5.64
C ASP A 78 -8.87 12.64 -5.97
N TRP A 79 -8.16 11.51 -5.83
CA TRP A 79 -6.75 11.45 -6.22
C TRP A 79 -6.58 11.69 -7.73
N LEU A 80 -7.42 11.11 -8.58
CA LEU A 80 -7.39 11.31 -10.04
C LEU A 80 -7.63 12.78 -10.41
N ARG A 81 -8.61 13.44 -9.78
CA ARG A 81 -8.95 14.86 -10.02
C ARG A 81 -7.82 15.82 -9.64
N GLU A 82 -6.89 15.40 -8.80
CA GLU A 82 -5.71 16.19 -8.41
C GLU A 82 -4.52 16.04 -9.36
N GLN A 83 -4.57 15.10 -10.30
CA GLN A 83 -3.46 14.84 -11.21
C GLN A 83 -3.51 15.73 -12.45
N ASP A 84 -2.34 16.03 -13.00
CA ASP A 84 -2.24 16.72 -14.29
C ASP A 84 -2.77 15.83 -15.43
N GLU A 85 -3.49 16.42 -16.39
CA GLU A 85 -4.03 15.71 -17.56
C GLU A 85 -2.94 14.95 -18.34
N SER A 86 -1.72 15.50 -18.41
CA SER A 86 -0.60 14.84 -19.08
C SER A 86 -0.12 13.56 -18.37
N PHE A 87 -0.31 13.47 -17.07
CA PHE A 87 -0.04 12.26 -16.29
C PHE A 87 -1.20 11.27 -16.45
N LEU A 88 -2.44 11.74 -16.33
CA LEU A 88 -3.65 10.93 -16.53
C LEU A 88 -3.67 10.25 -17.91
N SER A 89 -3.29 10.97 -18.97
CA SER A 89 -3.19 10.43 -20.31
C SER A 89 -2.20 9.25 -20.41
N LYS A 90 -1.08 9.28 -19.67
CA LYS A 90 -0.12 8.15 -19.61
C LYS A 90 -0.70 6.93 -18.91
N LEU A 91 -1.77 7.10 -18.14
CA LEU A 91 -2.51 6.04 -17.45
C LEU A 91 -3.76 5.61 -18.21
N ASN A 92 -3.95 6.08 -19.44
CA ASN A 92 -5.16 5.88 -20.25
C ASN A 92 -6.44 6.40 -19.56
N VAL A 93 -6.30 7.46 -18.75
CA VAL A 93 -7.42 8.23 -18.19
C VAL A 93 -7.59 9.48 -19.07
N ILE A 94 -8.52 9.41 -20.02
CA ILE A 94 -8.71 10.42 -21.07
C ILE A 94 -10.13 10.96 -21.15
N GLU A 95 -11.08 10.32 -20.46
CA GLU A 95 -12.47 10.75 -20.39
C GLU A 95 -12.66 11.67 -19.19
N PHE A 96 -13.35 12.79 -19.42
CA PHE A 96 -13.56 13.83 -18.41
C PHE A 96 -15.01 14.33 -18.45
N PRO A 97 -15.59 14.73 -17.29
CA PRO A 97 -14.97 14.75 -15.96
C PRO A 97 -14.73 13.35 -15.38
N ILE A 98 -13.81 13.22 -14.42
CA ILE A 98 -13.58 11.98 -13.66
C ILE A 98 -14.89 11.59 -12.95
N ASP A 99 -15.40 10.40 -13.25
CA ASP A 99 -16.58 9.79 -12.63
C ASP A 99 -16.14 8.72 -11.60
N ASP A 100 -16.75 8.72 -10.42
CA ASP A 100 -16.40 7.78 -9.35
C ASP A 100 -16.94 6.35 -9.60
N SER A 101 -17.93 6.22 -10.50
CA SER A 101 -18.52 4.94 -10.93
C SER A 101 -17.75 4.27 -12.08
N GLU A 102 -16.83 5.01 -12.72
CA GLU A 102 -16.00 4.48 -13.79
C GLU A 102 -14.85 3.63 -13.27
N VAL A 103 -14.46 2.66 -14.10
CA VAL A 103 -13.32 1.78 -13.83
C VAL A 103 -12.14 2.24 -14.66
N TYR A 104 -11.09 2.71 -13.97
CA TYR A 104 -9.87 3.18 -14.60
C TYR A 104 -8.83 2.06 -14.79
N SER A 105 -7.72 2.36 -15.46
CA SER A 105 -6.67 1.38 -15.69
C SER A 105 -6.08 0.83 -14.39
N ARG A 106 -5.58 -0.41 -14.42
CA ARG A 106 -4.88 -1.02 -13.30
C ARG A 106 -3.66 -0.21 -12.87
N LEU A 107 -3.00 0.45 -13.82
CA LEU A 107 -1.90 1.34 -13.49
C LEU A 107 -2.36 2.59 -12.73
N ALA A 108 -3.50 3.19 -13.11
CA ALA A 108 -4.07 4.29 -12.33
C ALA A 108 -4.38 3.86 -10.89
N LEU A 109 -5.00 2.69 -10.72
CA LEU A 109 -5.22 2.11 -9.39
C LEU A 109 -3.89 1.84 -8.64
N GLY A 110 -2.87 1.34 -9.32
CA GLY A 110 -1.56 1.07 -8.75
C GLY A 110 -0.85 2.33 -8.23
N PHE A 111 -0.79 3.40 -9.03
CA PHE A 111 -0.21 4.68 -8.62
C PHE A 111 -1.00 5.32 -7.48
N TYR A 112 -2.33 5.24 -7.52
CA TYR A 112 -3.18 5.65 -6.41
C TYR A 112 -2.83 4.89 -5.11
N LEU A 113 -2.81 3.55 -5.15
CA LEU A 113 -2.51 2.72 -3.98
C LEU A 113 -1.10 3.01 -3.42
N GLN A 114 -0.12 3.24 -4.29
CA GLN A 114 1.22 3.65 -3.88
C GLN A 114 1.20 4.99 -3.11
N GLN A 115 0.43 5.97 -3.57
CA GLN A 115 0.29 7.25 -2.86
C GLN A 115 -0.39 7.08 -1.50
N GLN A 116 -1.42 6.23 -1.40
CA GLN A 116 -2.10 5.93 -0.14
C GLN A 116 -1.16 5.20 0.84
N TYR A 117 -0.39 4.22 0.33
CA TYR A 117 0.66 3.53 1.09
C TYR A 117 1.67 4.51 1.69
N GLN A 118 2.23 5.40 0.87
CA GLN A 118 3.20 6.41 1.34
C GLN A 118 2.60 7.33 2.40
N THR A 119 1.34 7.75 2.19
CA THR A 119 0.62 8.59 3.16
C THR A 119 0.47 7.89 4.50
N LEU A 120 0.08 6.61 4.51
CA LEU A 120 -0.08 5.82 5.73
C LEU A 120 1.26 5.57 6.43
N VAL A 121 2.31 5.24 5.68
CA VAL A 121 3.67 5.11 6.23
C VAL A 121 4.07 6.40 6.94
N HIS A 122 3.93 7.55 6.28
CA HIS A 122 4.28 8.84 6.87
C HIS A 122 3.47 9.17 8.12
N LYS A 123 2.17 8.87 8.13
CA LYS A 123 1.31 9.05 9.31
C LYS A 123 1.76 8.20 10.49
N LEU A 124 2.10 6.92 10.25
CA LEU A 124 2.59 6.01 11.30
C LEU A 124 3.95 6.45 11.86
N GLU A 125 4.88 6.87 10.99
CA GLU A 125 6.17 7.43 11.40
C GLU A 125 6.00 8.71 12.22
N SER A 126 5.10 9.60 11.80
CA SER A 126 4.75 10.83 12.52
C SER A 126 4.10 10.53 13.88
N ALA A 127 3.40 9.41 13.99
CA ALA A 127 2.88 8.89 15.25
C ALA A 127 3.94 8.14 16.09
N GLY A 128 5.20 8.12 15.67
CA GLY A 128 6.30 7.52 16.40
C GLY A 128 6.41 6.00 16.29
N ILE A 129 5.78 5.40 15.27
CA ILE A 129 5.97 3.99 14.91
C ILE A 129 6.94 3.96 13.70
N PRO A 130 8.22 3.61 13.89
CA PRO A 130 9.18 3.51 12.78
C PRO A 130 8.73 2.47 11.76
N VAL A 131 8.81 2.82 10.47
CA VAL A 131 8.51 1.91 9.36
C VAL A 131 9.76 1.74 8.50
N VAL A 132 10.25 0.51 8.39
CA VAL A 132 11.38 0.15 7.52
C VAL A 132 10.83 -0.48 6.23
N GLN A 133 11.26 0.04 5.09
CA GLN A 133 10.81 -0.41 3.77
C GLN A 133 11.94 -1.16 3.06
N MET A 134 11.76 -2.45 2.82
CA MET A 134 12.72 -3.36 2.19
C MET A 134 12.24 -3.73 0.78
N ILE A 135 12.65 -2.93 -0.22
CA ILE A 135 12.26 -3.11 -1.63
C ILE A 135 13.24 -4.00 -2.39
N GLY A 136 12.74 -4.78 -3.36
CA GLY A 136 13.55 -5.78 -4.06
C GLY A 136 14.03 -6.92 -3.18
N VAL A 137 13.37 -7.15 -2.03
CA VAL A 137 13.71 -8.21 -1.07
C VAL A 137 12.62 -9.25 -1.06
N GLU A 138 12.93 -10.42 -1.59
CA GLU A 138 12.06 -11.59 -1.52
C GLU A 138 12.33 -12.35 -0.22
N VAL A 139 11.29 -12.49 0.61
CA VAL A 139 11.31 -13.41 1.75
C VAL A 139 10.98 -14.80 1.23
N GLN A 140 11.93 -15.71 1.36
CA GLN A 140 11.85 -17.09 0.86
C GLN A 140 11.30 -18.06 1.90
N ASP A 141 11.54 -17.78 3.19
CA ASP A 141 11.11 -18.65 4.28
C ASP A 141 10.84 -17.88 5.58
N VAL A 142 10.03 -18.48 6.45
CA VAL A 142 9.66 -17.97 7.76
C VAL A 142 9.83 -19.07 8.80
N GLU A 143 10.85 -18.92 9.65
CA GLU A 143 11.19 -19.91 10.68
C GLU A 143 10.88 -19.38 12.07
N VAL A 144 10.11 -20.15 12.85
CA VAL A 144 9.94 -19.88 14.28
C VAL A 144 11.19 -20.36 15.02
N VAL A 145 11.80 -19.46 15.79
CA VAL A 145 12.95 -19.83 16.62
C VAL A 145 12.45 -20.65 17.82
N ARG A 146 12.92 -21.90 17.93
CA ARG A 146 12.53 -22.79 19.02
C ARG A 146 12.84 -22.17 20.38
N ASP A 147 11.92 -22.35 21.32
CA ASP A 147 12.00 -21.83 22.69
C ASP A 147 12.14 -20.29 22.79
N SER A 148 11.80 -19.57 21.72
CA SER A 148 11.73 -18.11 21.63
C SER A 148 10.39 -17.65 21.04
N LYS A 149 10.06 -16.36 21.18
CA LYS A 149 8.98 -15.69 20.46
C LYS A 149 9.45 -15.04 19.15
N ASP A 150 10.72 -15.19 18.82
CA ASP A 150 11.32 -14.63 17.63
C ASP A 150 10.97 -15.43 16.36
N VAL A 151 10.87 -14.71 15.25
CA VAL A 151 10.69 -15.27 13.92
C VAL A 151 11.84 -14.79 13.03
N LEU A 152 12.47 -15.71 12.30
CA LEU A 152 13.50 -15.41 11.32
C LEU A 152 12.87 -15.38 9.92
N LEU A 153 13.10 -14.28 9.21
CA LEU A 153 12.79 -14.15 7.79
C LEU A 153 14.08 -14.39 6.99
N LYS A 154 14.04 -15.31 6.05
CA LYS A 154 15.16 -15.63 5.15
C LYS A 154 14.91 -15.11 3.76
#